data_AF-A0A923XSX1-F1
#
_entry.id   AF-A0A923XSX1-F1
#
_cell.length_a   1.000
_cell.length_b   1.000
_cell.length_c   1.000
_cell.angle_alpha   90.00
_cell.angle_beta   90.00
_cell.angle_gamma   90.00
#
_symmetry.space_group_name_H-M   'P 1'
#
loop_
_entity.id
_entity.type
_entity.pdbx_description
1 polymer ?
#
loop_
_entity_poly.entity_id
_entity_poly.type
_entity_poly.pdbx_seq_one_letter_code
_entity_poly.pdbx_strand_id
1 'polypeptide(L)'
;EALLTRGVRRVLVTNGGRASADGHFAGIVTADPPKVLVARVTGAGDTFMAAHIVAERRGADRVDGLEAALQAAAAYVSGDVGT
;
A
#
# COMPACT_ATOMS: atom_id res chain seq x y z
N GLU A 1 1.32 12.93 8.26
CA GLU A 1 0.53 13.67 9.27
C GLU A 1 -0.33 14.80 8.71
N ALA A 2 0.17 15.63 7.79
CA ALA A 2 -0.55 16.84 7.31
C ALA A 2 -2.03 16.66 6.93
N LEU A 3 -2.42 15.52 6.33
CA LEU A 3 -3.82 15.24 5.98
C LEU A 3 -4.68 14.91 7.22
N LEU A 4 -4.13 14.20 8.20
CA LEU A 4 -4.82 13.90 9.45
C LEU A 4 -5.10 15.18 10.25
N THR A 5 -4.12 16.09 10.33
CA THR A 5 -4.29 17.40 10.98
C THR A 5 -5.39 18.24 10.32
N ARG A 6 -5.67 18.02 9.03
CA ARG A 6 -6.75 18.68 8.28
C ARG A 6 -8.11 17.97 8.41
N GLY A 7 -8.22 16.96 9.27
CA GLY A 7 -9.48 16.27 9.57
C GLY A 7 -9.77 15.04 8.69
N VAL A 8 -8.82 14.60 7.86
CA VAL A 8 -8.97 13.31 7.16
C VAL A 8 -8.93 12.18 8.19
N ARG A 9 -9.98 11.35 8.23
CA ARG A 9 -10.09 10.26 9.22
C ARG A 9 -9.02 9.18 9.04
N ARG A 10 -8.67 8.88 7.79
CA ARG A 10 -7.64 7.91 7.42
C ARG A 10 -7.02 8.24 6.07
N VAL A 11 -5.73 8.01 5.93
CA VAL A 11 -4.97 8.29 4.71
C VAL A 11 -3.95 7.19 4.44
N LEU A 12 -3.87 6.74 3.19
CA LEU A 12 -2.76 5.92 2.69
C LEU A 12 -1.84 6.82 1.87
N VAL A 13 -0.53 6.73 2.12
CA VAL A 13 0.51 7.46 1.37
C VAL A 13 1.50 6.44 0.81
N THR A 14 1.63 6.40 -0.52
CA THR A 14 2.62 5.57 -1.21
C THR A 14 3.84 6.39 -1.62
N ASN A 15 5.03 5.78 -1.59
CA ASN A 15 6.30 6.44 -1.92
C ASN A 15 7.18 5.57 -2.83
N GLY A 16 6.58 4.98 -3.87
CA GLY A 16 7.28 4.10 -4.80
C GLY A 16 8.00 2.96 -4.08
N GLY A 17 9.30 2.80 -4.30
CA GLY A 17 10.13 1.78 -3.67
C GLY A 17 10.60 2.09 -2.23
N ARG A 18 10.03 3.10 -1.57
CA ARG A 18 10.30 3.48 -0.17
C ARG A 18 9.07 3.23 0.70
N ALA A 19 9.24 3.32 2.01
CA ALA A 19 8.17 3.18 3.00
C ALA A 19 6.89 3.92 2.62
N SER A 20 5.78 3.19 2.68
CA SER A 20 4.41 3.70 2.60
C SER A 20 3.80 3.76 4.00
N ALA A 21 2.73 4.54 4.16
CA ALA A 21 2.11 4.76 5.45
C ALA A 21 0.58 4.65 5.38
N ASP A 22 -0.01 3.98 6.38
CA ASP A 22 -1.42 4.09 6.76
C ASP A 22 -1.50 5.01 7.98
N GLY A 23 -2.08 6.19 7.81
CA GLY A 23 -2.32 7.16 8.87
C GLY A 23 -3.79 7.15 9.33
N HIS A 24 -4.01 7.16 10.63
CA HIS A 24 -5.32 7.21 11.28
C HIS A 24 -5.20 7.92 12.63
N PHE A 25 -6.32 8.31 13.26
CA PHE A 25 -6.29 8.96 14.58
C PHE A 25 -5.62 8.10 15.66
N ALA A 26 -5.71 6.76 15.53
CA ALA A 26 -5.09 5.81 16.46
C ALA A 26 -3.58 5.64 16.24
N GLY A 27 -3.00 6.28 15.23
CA GLY A 27 -1.57 6.22 14.93
C GLY A 27 -1.25 5.94 13.46
N ILE A 28 0.04 6.00 13.15
CA ILE A 28 0.59 5.78 11.82
C ILE A 28 1.29 4.42 11.80
N VAL A 29 0.91 3.60 10.82
CA VAL A 29 1.61 2.36 10.48
C VAL A 29 2.45 2.64 9.24
N THR A 30 3.70 2.17 9.23
CA THR A 30 4.60 2.27 8.07
C THR A 30 5.12 0.91 7.69
N ALA A 31 5.24 0.64 6.40
CA ALA A 31 5.86 -0.58 5.88
C ALA A 31 6.63 -0.29 4.60
N ASP A 32 7.75 -0.99 4.42
CA ASP A 32 8.57 -0.92 3.22
C ASP A 32 8.08 -1.92 2.16
N PRO A 33 7.96 -1.51 0.88
CA PRO A 33 7.69 -2.46 -0.19
C PRO A 33 8.88 -3.41 -0.38
N PRO A 34 8.62 -4.64 -0.84
CA PRO A 34 9.67 -5.55 -1.30
C PRO A 34 10.58 -4.88 -2.32
N LYS A 35 11.88 -5.20 -2.26
CA LYS A 35 12.85 -4.75 -3.26
C LYS A 35 12.72 -5.64 -4.49
N VAL A 36 12.19 -5.09 -5.57
CA VAL A 36 12.00 -5.78 -6.86
C VAL A 36 12.57 -4.96 -8.00
N LEU A 37 12.97 -5.64 -9.08
CA LEU A 37 13.28 -4.96 -10.34
C LEU A 37 11.98 -4.42 -10.95
N VAL A 38 11.95 -3.14 -11.30
CA VAL A 38 10.75 -2.49 -11.85
C VAL A 38 10.76 -2.61 -13.37
N ALA A 39 9.82 -3.40 -13.91
CA ALA A 39 9.60 -3.56 -15.35
C ALA A 39 8.54 -2.58 -15.90
N ARG A 40 7.61 -2.13 -15.06
CA ARG A 40 6.57 -1.13 -15.39
C ARG A 40 6.17 -0.33 -14.15
N VAL A 41 5.67 0.90 -14.33
CA VAL A 41 5.30 1.79 -13.20
C VAL A 41 3.81 2.12 -13.16
N THR A 42 3.18 2.23 -14.34
CA THR A 42 1.75 2.57 -14.46
C THR A 42 0.87 1.47 -13.88
N GLY A 43 -0.08 1.80 -13.00
CA GLY A 43 -1.02 0.85 -12.39
C GLY A 43 -0.61 0.32 -11.01
N ALA A 44 0.58 0.69 -10.50
CA ALA A 44 1.03 0.27 -9.17
C ALA A 44 0.09 0.76 -8.05
N GLY A 45 -0.37 2.03 -8.14
CA GLY A 45 -1.29 2.61 -7.16
C GLY A 45 -2.68 1.98 -7.17
N ASP A 46 -3.21 1.66 -8.35
CA ASP A 46 -4.51 0.98 -8.47
C ASP A 46 -4.43 -0.45 -7.93
N THR A 47 -3.34 -1.17 -8.25
CA THR A 47 -3.07 -2.51 -7.73
C THR A 47 -2.94 -2.50 -6.21
N PHE A 48 -2.16 -1.55 -5.67
CA PHE A 48 -2.02 -1.32 -4.23
C PHE A 48 -3.39 -1.13 -3.58
N MET A 49 -4.20 -0.19 -4.08
CA MET A 49 -5.50 0.12 -3.48
C MET A 49 -6.51 -1.04 -3.61
N ALA A 50 -6.52 -1.73 -4.74
CA ALA A 50 -7.40 -2.90 -4.93
C ALA A 50 -7.05 -4.02 -3.95
N ALA A 51 -5.76 -4.35 -3.80
CA ALA A 51 -5.30 -5.36 -2.86
C ALA A 51 -5.58 -4.95 -1.41
N HIS A 52 -5.36 -3.68 -1.06
CA HIS A 52 -5.71 -3.14 0.26
C HIS A 52 -7.20 -3.33 0.57
N ILE A 53 -8.09 -2.88 -0.32
CA ILE A 53 -9.54 -3.00 -0.14
C ILE A 53 -9.97 -4.47 -0.01
N VAL A 54 -9.36 -5.38 -0.78
CA VAL A 54 -9.63 -6.82 -0.69
C VAL A 54 -9.17 -7.40 0.65
N ALA A 55 -7.99 -7.03 1.13
CA ALA A 55 -7.46 -7.48 2.42
C ALA A 55 -8.39 -7.02 3.57
N GLU A 56 -8.80 -5.76 3.58
CA GLU A 56 -9.71 -5.24 4.60
C GLU A 56 -11.08 -5.92 4.57
N ARG A 57 -11.63 -6.16 3.37
CA ARG A 57 -12.87 -6.92 3.22
C ARG A 57 -12.77 -8.36 3.73
N ARG A 58 -11.56 -8.91 3.81
CA ARG A 58 -11.28 -10.24 4.40
C ARG A 58 -11.00 -10.18 5.91
N GLY A 59 -11.05 -9.00 6.52
CA GLY A 59 -10.81 -8.80 7.95
C GLY A 59 -9.33 -8.58 8.31
N ALA A 60 -8.45 -8.33 7.33
CA ALA A 60 -7.08 -7.92 7.62
C ALA A 60 -7.08 -6.60 8.41
N ASP A 61 -6.16 -6.49 9.36
CA ASP A 61 -5.94 -5.24 10.07
C ASP A 61 -5.15 -4.22 9.22
N ARG A 62 -4.79 -3.09 9.82
CA ARG A 62 -4.09 -2.01 9.12
C ARG A 62 -2.66 -2.37 8.70
N VAL A 63 -1.99 -3.20 9.49
CA VAL A 63 -0.61 -3.64 9.19
C VAL A 63 -0.69 -4.65 8.04
N ASP A 64 -1.51 -5.68 8.21
CA ASP A 64 -1.67 -6.75 7.22
C ASP A 64 -2.22 -6.21 5.88
N GLY A 65 -3.17 -5.27 5.93
CA GLY A 65 -3.73 -4.62 4.76
C GLY A 65 -2.69 -3.78 4.00
N LEU A 66 -1.83 -3.05 4.71
CA LEU A 66 -0.74 -2.28 4.12
C LEU A 66 0.31 -3.20 3.48
N GLU A 67 0.71 -4.26 4.16
CA GLU A 67 1.66 -5.23 3.64
C GLU A 67 1.13 -5.95 2.39
N ALA A 68 -0.12 -6.43 2.42
CA ALA A 68 -0.75 -7.08 1.26
C ALA A 68 -0.79 -6.15 0.04
N ALA A 69 -1.07 -4.87 0.24
CA ALA A 69 -1.08 -3.86 -0.81
C ALA A 69 0.31 -3.63 -1.41
N LEU A 70 1.36 -3.57 -0.58
CA LEU A 70 2.74 -3.41 -1.03
C LEU A 70 3.22 -4.63 -1.82
N GLN A 71 2.88 -5.84 -1.38
CA GLN A 71 3.22 -7.08 -2.09
C GLN A 71 2.58 -7.13 -3.47
N ALA A 72 1.28 -6.82 -3.56
CA ALA A 72 0.57 -6.82 -4.83
C ALA A 72 1.12 -5.77 -5.80
N ALA A 73 1.42 -4.57 -5.30
CA ALA A 73 2.02 -3.52 -6.11
C ALA A 73 3.42 -3.92 -6.61
N ALA A 74 4.26 -4.51 -5.74
CA ALA A 74 5.59 -5.00 -6.08
C ALA A 74 5.55 -6.08 -7.17
N ALA A 75 4.69 -7.10 -7.01
CA ALA A 75 4.52 -8.17 -8.00
C ALA A 75 4.04 -7.63 -9.35
N TYR A 76 3.14 -6.64 -9.34
CA TYR A 76 2.64 -6.03 -10.56
C TYR A 76 3.71 -5.23 -11.30
N VAL A 77 4.52 -4.45 -10.58
CA VAL A 77 5.59 -3.64 -11.22
C VAL A 77 6.80 -4.48 -11.62
N SER A 78 7.05 -5.63 -10.98
CA SER A 78 8.09 -6.59 -11.38
C SER A 78 7.70 -7.42 -12.60
N GLY A 79 6.41 -7.53 -12.89
CA GLY A 79 5.91 -8.36 -13.97
C GLY A 79 5.68 -9.83 -13.58
N ASP A 80 5.69 -10.14 -12.28
CA ASP A 80 5.42 -11.48 -11.73
C ASP A 80 3.94 -11.89 -11.78
N VAL A 81 3.07 -11.03 -12.30
CA VAL A 81 1.65 -11.35 -12.51
C VAL A 81 1.50 -12.12 -13.83
N GLY A 82 1.80 -13.42 -13.79
CA GLY A 82 1.45 -14.39 -14.83
C GLY A 82 2.59 -14.78 -15.78
N THR A 83 3.36 -15.79 -15.38
CA THR A 83 3.82 -16.86 -16.27
C THR A 83 3.18 -18.18 -15.87
#